data_AF-A0A7W0NZP6-F1
#
_entry.id   AF-A0A7W0NZP6-F1
#
_cell.length_a   1.000
_cell.length_b   1.000
_cell.length_c   1.000
_cell.angle_alpha   90.00
_cell.angle_beta   90.00
_cell.angle_gamma   90.00
#
_symmetry.space_group_name_H-M   'P 1'
#
loop_
_entity.id
_entity.type
_entity.pdbx_description
1 polymer ?
#
loop_
_entity_poly.entity_id
_entity_poly.type
_entity_poly.pdbx_seq_one_letter_code
_entity_poly.pdbx_strand_id
1 'polypeptide(L)' 'LGYAGVYGSFLLHAKRSAERYGVDSKEILLELGRRKVVGGQEDMIIDVAVELQRQKSIPA' A
#
# COMPACT_ATOMS: atom_id res chain seq x y z
N LEU A 1 5.53 -6.26 16.54
CA LEU A 1 5.76 -5.16 15.57
C LEU A 1 6.25 -5.79 14.27
N GLY A 2 5.45 -5.74 13.19
CA GLY A 2 5.74 -6.38 11.91
C GLY A 2 6.75 -5.61 11.06
N TYR A 3 7.14 -6.18 9.90
CA TYR A 3 8.28 -5.85 9.01
C TYR A 3 8.47 -4.38 8.55
N ALA A 4 7.65 -3.42 8.99
CA ALA A 4 7.86 -1.99 8.73
C ALA A 4 7.20 -1.10 9.80
N GLY A 5 6.93 -1.62 11.01
CA GLY A 5 6.07 -0.97 11.99
C GLY A 5 4.56 -1.06 11.64
N VAL A 6 4.24 -1.65 10.49
CA VAL A 6 2.87 -1.81 9.99
C VAL A 6 2.26 -3.09 10.56
N TYR A 7 0.99 -3.02 10.97
CA TYR A 7 0.22 -4.13 11.51
C TYR A 7 0.20 -5.33 10.55
N GLY A 8 0.27 -6.55 11.09
CA GLY A 8 0.17 -7.78 10.29
C GLY A 8 -1.13 -7.87 9.46
N SER A 9 -2.20 -7.16 9.86
CA SER A 9 -3.44 -7.03 9.08
C SER A 9 -3.21 -6.35 7.72
N PHE A 10 -2.33 -5.35 7.64
CA PHE A 10 -2.15 -4.57 6.41
C PHE A 10 -1.52 -5.38 5.29
N LEU A 11 -0.73 -6.41 5.60
CA LEU A 11 -0.09 -7.24 4.58
C LEU A 11 -1.13 -7.92 3.66
N LEU A 12 -2.21 -8.44 4.23
CA LEU A 12 -3.26 -9.10 3.45
C LEU A 12 -4.04 -8.08 2.59
N HIS A 13 -4.34 -6.91 3.16
CA HIS A 13 -5.03 -5.83 2.45
C HIS A 13 -4.17 -5.22 1.33
N ALA A 14 -2.88 -5.04 1.58
CA ALA A 14 -1.92 -4.55 0.60
C ALA A 14 -1.74 -5.54 -0.56
N LYS A 15 -1.67 -6.85 -0.30
CA LYS A 15 -1.63 -7.88 -1.36
C LYS A 15 -2.89 -7.86 -2.23
N ARG A 16 -4.07 -7.82 -1.62
CA ARG A 16 -5.35 -7.76 -2.36
C ARG A 16 -5.46 -6.49 -3.20
N SER A 17 -5.02 -5.36 -2.67
CA SER A 17 -5.04 -4.08 -3.40
C SER A 17 -4.01 -4.07 -4.53
N ALA A 18 -2.81 -4.60 -4.29
CA ALA A 18 -1.79 -4.77 -5.31
C ALA A 18 -2.28 -5.60 -6.51
N GLU A 19 -2.92 -6.74 -6.24
CA GLU A 19 -3.56 -7.57 -7.27
C GLU A 19 -4.66 -6.82 -8.03
N ARG A 20 -5.51 -6.07 -7.31
CA ARG A 20 -6.62 -5.31 -7.90
C ARG A 20 -6.15 -4.16 -8.81
N TYR A 21 -5.09 -3.46 -8.42
CA TYR A 21 -4.62 -2.26 -9.12
C TYR A 21 -3.37 -2.49 -9.99
N GLY A 22 -2.83 -3.71 -10.01
CA GLY A 22 -1.67 -4.06 -10.84
C GLY A 22 -0.37 -3.38 -10.38
N VAL A 23 -0.21 -3.18 -9.08
CA VAL A 23 0.98 -2.54 -8.46
C VAL A 23 1.70 -3.51 -7.53
N ASP A 24 2.90 -3.16 -7.05
CA ASP A 24 3.61 -4.03 -6.09
C ASP A 24 3.10 -3.78 -4.65
N SER A 25 2.71 -4.86 -3.97
CA SER A 25 2.33 -4.83 -2.55
C SER A 25 3.43 -4.30 -1.63
N LYS A 26 4.71 -4.48 -1.98
CA LYS A 26 5.85 -3.91 -1.26
C LYS A 26 5.88 -2.39 -1.35
N GLU A 27 5.62 -1.83 -2.53
CA GLU A 27 5.54 -0.38 -2.74
C GLU A 27 4.42 0.22 -1.89
N ILE A 28 3.26 -0.46 -1.85
CA ILE A 28 2.15 -0.07 -0.98
C ILE A 28 2.61 -0.03 0.50
N LEU A 29 3.22 -1.10 1.00
CA LEU A 29 3.65 -1.18 2.41
C LEU A 29 4.75 -0.16 2.76
N LEU A 30 5.69 0.08 1.86
CA LEU A 30 6.74 1.08 2.03
C LEU A 30 6.16 2.49 2.11
N GLU A 31 5.21 2.81 1.23
CA GLU A 31 4.57 4.13 1.20
C GLU A 31 3.67 4.34 2.43
N LEU A 32 2.96 3.32 2.89
CA LEU A 32 2.21 3.37 4.16
C LEU A 32 3.14 3.58 5.36
N GLY A 33 4.30 2.93 5.37
CA GLY A 33 5.34 3.15 6.37
C GLY A 33 5.88 4.59 6.33
N ARG A 34 6.15 5.12 5.13
CA ARG A 34 6.58 6.50 4.91
C ARG A 34 5.55 7.52 5.41
N ARG A 35 4.26 7.23 5.21
CA ARG A 35 3.12 8.04 5.68
C ARG A 35 2.79 7.84 7.16
N LYS A 36 3.49 6.93 7.86
CA LYS A 36 3.26 6.57 9.27
C LYS A 36 1.81 6.17 9.55
N VAL A 37 1.18 5.45 8.61
CA VAL A 37 -0.20 4.98 8.75
C VAL A 37 -0.29 3.99 9.91
N VAL A 38 -1.28 4.18 10.78
CA VAL A 38 -1.53 3.35 11.97
C VAL A 38 -2.74 2.44 11.76
N GLY A 39 -2.89 1.41 12.60
CA GLY A 39 -4.07 0.52 12.53
C GLY A 39 -5.39 1.29 12.68
N GLY A 40 -6.42 0.91 11.92
CA GLY A 40 -7.68 1.67 11.81
C GLY A 40 -7.72 2.66 10.63
N GLN A 41 -6.64 2.75 9.84
CA GLN A 41 -6.56 3.55 8.62
C GLN A 41 -6.36 2.68 7.37
N GLU A 42 -7.01 1.51 7.34
CA GLU A 42 -6.87 0.53 6.26
C GLU A 42 -7.30 1.07 4.89
N ASP A 43 -8.16 2.10 4.85
CA ASP A 43 -8.60 2.76 3.61
C ASP A 43 -7.43 3.37 2.82
N MET A 44 -6.38 3.81 3.53
CA MET A 44 -5.17 4.38 2.91
C MET A 44 -4.43 3.40 2.00
N ILE A 45 -4.63 2.10 2.20
CA ILE A 45 -4.03 1.04 1.38
C ILE A 45 -4.56 1.14 -0.06
N ILE A 46 -5.85 1.44 -0.22
CA ILE A 46 -6.49 1.58 -1.53
C ILE A 46 -6.01 2.87 -2.19
N ASP A 47 -5.97 3.98 -1.46
CA ASP A 47 -5.53 5.27 -1.99
C ASP A 47 -4.09 5.20 -2.53
N VAL A 48 -3.19 4.60 -1.76
CA VAL A 48 -1.80 4.38 -2.17
C VAL A 48 -1.73 3.47 -3.41
N ALA A 49 -2.54 2.42 -3.48
CA ALA A 49 -2.54 1.52 -4.62
C ALA A 49 -3.00 2.21 -5.92
N VAL A 50 -4.02 3.08 -5.84
CA VAL A 50 -4.48 3.89 -6.98
C VAL A 50 -3.42 4.91 -7.39
N GLU A 51 -2.75 5.53 -6.43
CA GLU A 51 -1.68 6.49 -6.71
C GLU A 51 -0.49 5.84 -7.43
N LEU A 52 -0.03 4.68 -6.94
CA LEU A 52 1.05 3.91 -7.57
C LEU A 52 0.67 3.45 -8.98
N GLN A 53 -0.60 3.06 -9.19
CA GLN A 53 -1.08 2.68 -10.52
C GLN A 53 -1.00 3.88 -11.48
N ARG A 54 -1.44 5.06 -11.03
CA ARG A 54 -1.37 6.29 -11.83
C ARG A 54 0.07 6.65 -12.16
N GLN A 55 0.99 6.57 -11.20
CA GLN A 55 2.41 6.84 -11.42
C GLN A 55 3.03 5.90 -12.47
N LYS A 56 2.67 4.60 -12.48
CA LYS A 56 3.12 3.67 -13.52
C LYS A 56 2.53 3.95 -14.91
N SER A 57 1.34 4.53 -14.97
CA SER A 57 0.64 4.80 -16.24
C SER A 57 1.08 6.08 -16.96
N ILE A 58 1.87 6.94 -16.33
CA ILE A 58 2.39 8.16 -16.94
C ILE A 58 3.83 7.87 -17.38
N PRO A 59 4.09 7.53 -18.66
CA PRO A 59 5.44 7.53 -19.19
C PRO A 59 5.97 8.97 -19.16
N ALA A 60 7.17 9.13 -18.59
CA ALA A 60 7.91 10.39 -18.58
C ALA A 60 8.26 10.86 -20.01
#